data_AF-A0A8J4CXT0-F1
#
_entry.id   AF-A0A8J4CXT0-F1
#
_cell.length_a   1.000
_cell.length_b   1.000
_cell.length_c   1.000
_cell.angle_alpha   90.00
_cell.angle_beta   90.00
_cell.angle_gamma   90.00
#
_symmetry.space_group_name_H-M   'P 1'
#
loop_
_entity.id
_entity.type
_entity.pdbx_description
1 polymer ?
#
loop_
_entity_poly.entity_id
_entity_poly.type
_entity_poly.pdbx_seq_one_letter_code
_entity_poly.pdbx_strand_id
1 'polypeptide(L)'
;MRFDLAKASWVPDEVKDAIRQLEKNRFTSDGVLVMQSQRHRTQAQNLDDALAKLQEIIDRAVVEVTPKEADPETIKRVKAQIKAGKEKRLEAKKKDSMRKKERSRRDWD
;
A
#
# COMPACT_ATOMS: atom_id res chain seq x y z
N MET A 1 13.69 23.84 3.34
CA MET A 1 14.63 22.86 3.91
C MET A 1 15.00 21.84 2.83
N ARG A 2 16.27 21.42 2.81
CA ARG A 2 16.76 20.34 1.94
C ARG A 2 17.37 19.28 2.84
N PHE A 3 16.97 18.02 2.66
CA PHE A 3 17.44 16.90 3.47
C PHE A 3 18.06 15.84 2.56
N ASP A 4 19.34 15.57 2.78
CA ASP A 4 20.11 14.59 2.03
C ASP A 4 19.96 13.22 2.71
N LEU A 5 19.02 12.42 2.18
CA LEU A 5 18.68 11.12 2.76
C LEU A 5 19.83 10.10 2.64
N ALA A 6 20.68 10.22 1.62
CA ALA A 6 21.80 9.30 1.41
C ALA A 6 22.89 9.47 2.48
N LYS A 7 23.08 10.70 2.97
CA LYS A 7 24.04 11.00 4.05
C LYS A 7 23.54 10.64 5.45
N ALA A 8 22.25 10.35 5.61
CA ALA A 8 21.66 10.01 6.90
C ALA A 8 22.03 8.57 7.29
N SER A 9 23.15 8.40 8.00
CA SER A 9 23.64 7.09 8.49
C SER A 9 22.77 6.47 9.58
N TRP A 10 21.97 7.28 10.27
CA TRP A 10 21.07 6.86 11.35
C TRP A 10 19.72 6.32 10.87
N VAL A 11 19.43 6.41 9.56
CA VAL A 11 18.21 5.83 8.96
C VAL A 11 18.55 4.48 8.34
N PRO A 12 17.84 3.39 8.69
CA PRO A 12 17.99 2.09 8.02
C PRO A 12 17.65 2.17 6.53
N ASP A 13 18.32 1.38 5.71
CA ASP A 13 18.17 1.47 4.24
C ASP A 13 16.75 1.12 3.76
N GLU A 14 16.07 0.19 4.42
CA GLU A 14 14.66 -0.15 4.16
C GLU A 14 13.74 1.08 4.31
N VAL A 15 13.98 1.87 5.37
CA VAL A 15 13.22 3.10 5.63
C VAL A 15 13.59 4.18 4.62
N LYS A 16 14.87 4.28 4.21
CA LYS A 16 15.27 5.21 3.14
C LYS A 16 14.54 4.91 1.84
N ASP A 17 14.42 3.64 1.48
CA ASP A 17 13.73 3.23 0.26
C ASP A 17 12.22 3.46 0.36
N ALA A 18 11.61 3.20 1.52
CA ALA A 18 10.21 3.56 1.77
C ALA A 18 9.97 5.08 1.64
N ILE A 19 10.85 5.91 2.22
CA ILE A 19 10.77 7.38 2.07
C ILE A 19 10.86 7.80 0.60
N ARG A 20 11.78 7.20 -0.18
CA ARG A 20 11.91 7.47 -1.62
C ARG A 20 10.65 7.12 -2.40
N GLN A 21 9.99 6.02 -2.03
CA GLN A 21 8.75 5.60 -2.69
C GLN A 21 7.56 6.50 -2.32
N LEU A 22 7.39 6.79 -1.02
CA LEU A 22 6.28 7.59 -0.49
C LEU A 22 6.34 9.05 -0.95
N GLU A 23 7.54 9.66 -0.94
CA GLU A 23 7.74 11.08 -1.22
C GLU A 23 8.45 11.33 -2.56
N LYS A 24 8.29 10.42 -3.54
CA LYS A 24 8.95 10.47 -4.86
C LYS A 24 8.87 11.83 -5.56
N ASN A 25 7.76 12.55 -5.40
CA ASN A 25 7.51 13.84 -6.05
C ASN A 25 8.29 15.00 -5.40
N ARG A 26 8.83 14.80 -4.20
CA ARG A 26 9.56 15.82 -3.43
C ARG A 26 11.09 15.64 -3.53
N PHE A 27 11.56 14.59 -4.19
CA PHE A 27 12.98 14.36 -4.44
C PHE A 27 13.47 15.11 -5.68
N THR A 28 14.66 15.68 -5.59
CA THR A 28 15.39 16.19 -6.77
C THR A 28 16.12 15.06 -7.49
N SER A 29 16.61 15.35 -8.70
CA SER A 29 17.50 14.45 -9.46
C SER A 29 18.69 13.94 -8.65
N ASP A 30 19.20 14.79 -7.75
CA ASP A 30 20.38 14.52 -6.94
C ASP A 30 20.06 13.70 -5.67
N GLY A 31 18.82 13.21 -5.53
CA GLY A 31 18.41 12.39 -4.39
C GLY A 31 18.18 13.18 -3.09
N VAL A 32 17.98 14.50 -3.19
CA VAL A 32 17.73 15.37 -2.04
C VAL A 32 16.23 15.58 -1.86
N LEU A 33 15.72 15.34 -0.65
CA LEU A 33 14.34 15.61 -0.29
C LEU A 33 14.15 17.11 -0.02
N VAL A 34 13.26 17.76 -0.76
CA VAL A 34 12.98 19.19 -0.61
C VAL A 34 11.66 19.39 0.12
N MET A 35 11.69 20.18 1.20
CA MET A 35 10.53 20.47 2.03
C MET A 35 10.37 21.98 2.21
N GLN A 36 9.16 22.47 2.00
CA GLN A 36 8.83 23.88 2.18
C GLN A 36 7.89 24.05 3.37
N SER A 37 8.16 25.08 4.17
CA SER A 37 7.27 25.56 5.22
C SER A 37 7.17 27.08 5.13
N GLN A 38 5.95 27.57 5.01
CA GLN A 38 5.61 29.01 4.92
C GLN A 38 4.41 29.33 5.83
N ARG A 39 4.23 28.54 6.90
CA ARG A 39 3.04 28.61 7.75
C ARG A 39 3.10 29.80 8.72
N HIS A 40 4.29 30.19 9.13
CA HIS A 40 4.51 31.17 10.19
C HIS A 40 5.26 32.40 9.67
N ARG A 41 5.16 33.49 10.42
CA ARG A 41 5.82 34.76 10.09
C ARG A 41 7.33 34.72 10.33
N THR A 42 7.80 33.90 11.27
CA THR A 42 9.21 33.83 11.64
C THR A 42 9.89 32.62 11.00
N GLN A 43 11.19 32.76 10.70
CA GLN A 43 11.98 31.67 10.12
C GLN A 43 12.16 30.51 11.10
N ALA A 44 12.34 30.79 12.39
CA ALA A 44 12.49 29.77 13.42
C ALA A 44 11.26 28.84 13.47
N GLN A 45 10.05 29.41 13.51
CA GLN A 45 8.82 28.62 13.50
C GLN A 45 8.63 27.82 12.20
N ASN A 46 9.04 28.36 11.06
CA ASN A 46 8.99 27.62 9.79
C ASN A 46 10.05 26.50 9.73
N LEU A 47 11.18 26.66 10.41
CA LEU A 47 12.17 25.60 10.56
C LEU A 47 11.60 24.45 11.41
N ASP A 48 10.99 24.77 12.55
CA ASP A 48 10.38 23.80 13.45
C ASP A 48 9.24 23.03 12.75
N ASP A 49 8.40 23.71 11.98
CA ASP A 49 7.35 23.06 11.17
C ASP A 49 7.95 22.17 10.06
N ALA A 50 9.05 22.57 9.42
CA ALA A 50 9.73 21.74 8.45
C ALA A 50 10.35 20.48 9.07
N LEU A 51 10.90 20.58 10.28
CA LEU A 51 11.42 19.45 11.05
C LEU A 51 10.30 18.51 11.51
N ALA A 52 9.18 19.05 11.99
CA ALA A 52 8.02 18.25 12.37
C ALA A 52 7.47 17.44 11.19
N LYS A 53 7.37 18.06 10.00
CA LYS A 53 6.99 17.36 8.76
C LYS A 53 8.00 16.28 8.37
N LEU A 54 9.30 16.50 8.60
CA LEU A 54 10.32 15.52 8.30
C LEU A 54 10.18 14.30 9.21
N GLN A 55 9.94 14.53 10.51
CA GLN A 55 9.65 13.48 11.47
C GLN A 55 8.43 12.66 11.03
N GLU A 56 7.33 13.31 10.65
CA GLU A 56 6.12 12.63 10.19
C GLU A 56 6.35 11.78 8.92
N ILE A 57 7.21 12.22 8.00
CA ILE A 57 7.60 11.43 6.82
C ILE A 57 8.35 10.16 7.25
N ILE A 58 9.29 10.29 8.18
CA ILE A 58 10.07 9.16 8.70
C ILE A 58 9.16 8.19 9.43
N ASP A 59 8.28 8.67 10.31
CA ASP A 59 7.35 7.84 11.07
C ASP A 59 6.43 7.05 10.12
N ARG A 60 5.88 7.69 9.10
CA ARG A 60 5.06 7.02 8.08
C ARG A 60 5.84 5.95 7.31
N ALA A 61 7.10 6.21 6.98
CA ALA A 61 7.95 5.23 6.31
C ALA A 61 8.27 4.03 7.21
N VAL A 62 8.52 4.26 8.51
CA VAL A 62 8.72 3.17 9.48
C VAL A 62 7.47 2.31 9.61
N VAL A 63 6.28 2.92 9.66
CA VAL A 63 5.01 2.19 9.73
C VAL A 63 4.75 1.35 8.48
N GLU A 64 5.24 1.78 7.31
CA GLU A 64 5.10 1.02 6.05
C GLU A 64 6.05 -0.17 5.99
N VAL A 65 7.30 -0.01 6.46
CA VAL A 65 8.29 -1.10 6.51
C VAL A 65 7.94 -2.11 7.60
N THR A 66 7.34 -1.65 8.69
CA THR A 66 6.96 -2.53 9.80
C THR A 66 5.85 -3.49 9.36
N PRO A 67 6.07 -4.82 9.39
CA PRO A 67 5.05 -5.78 9.00
C PRO A 67 3.83 -5.62 9.90
N LYS A 68 2.71 -5.19 9.33
CA LYS A 68 1.44 -5.15 10.07
C LYS A 68 0.93 -6.57 10.21
N GLU A 69 0.70 -7.00 11.45
CA GLU A 69 -0.15 -8.16 11.69
C GLU A 69 -1.52 -7.86 11.07
N ALA A 70 -1.96 -8.75 10.17
CA ALA A 70 -3.20 -8.53 9.45
C ALA A 70 -4.36 -8.47 10.44
N ASP A 71 -5.12 -7.38 10.39
CA ASP A 71 -6.28 -7.20 11.26
C ASP A 71 -7.24 -8.39 11.13
N PRO A 72 -7.76 -8.94 12.25
CA PRO A 72 -8.61 -10.14 12.24
C PRO A 72 -9.86 -9.98 11.37
N GLU A 73 -10.39 -8.77 11.21
CA GLU A 73 -11.53 -8.49 10.32
C GLU A 73 -11.13 -8.60 8.85
N THR A 74 -9.95 -8.07 8.50
CA THR A 74 -9.38 -8.19 7.15
C THR A 74 -9.18 -9.65 6.75
N ILE A 75 -8.66 -10.48 7.67
CA ILE A 75 -8.49 -11.92 7.46
C ILE A 75 -9.85 -12.61 7.23
N LYS A 76 -10.87 -12.29 8.05
CA LYS A 76 -12.23 -12.84 7.90
C LYS A 76 -12.84 -12.47 6.54
N ARG A 77 -12.70 -11.20 6.13
CA ARG A 77 -13.23 -10.72 4.84
C ARG A 77 -12.60 -11.45 3.66
N VAL A 78 -11.28 -11.61 3.66
CA VAL A 78 -10.56 -12.34 2.60
C VAL A 78 -11.01 -13.81 2.55
N LYS A 79 -11.13 -14.48 3.71
CA LYS A 79 -11.63 -15.87 3.77
C LYS A 79 -13.05 -16.00 3.22
N ALA A 80 -13.94 -15.06 3.56
CA ALA A 80 -15.31 -15.04 3.05
C ALA A 80 -15.36 -14.89 1.52
N GLN A 81 -14.54 -13.98 0.96
CA GLN A 81 -14.44 -13.80 -0.50
C GLN A 81 -13.92 -15.05 -1.21
N ILE A 82 -12.88 -15.70 -0.67
CA ILE A 82 -12.34 -16.95 -1.21
C ILE A 82 -13.41 -18.05 -1.21
N LYS A 83 -14.18 -18.18 -0.12
CA LYS A 83 -15.27 -19.15 -0.03
C LYS A 83 -16.35 -18.89 -1.08
N ALA A 84 -16.82 -17.65 -1.19
CA ALA A 84 -17.82 -17.25 -2.17
C ALA A 84 -17.36 -17.49 -3.62
N GLY A 85 -16.09 -17.21 -3.95
CA GLY A 85 -15.52 -17.48 -5.26
C GLY A 85 -15.50 -18.99 -5.60
N LYS A 86 -15.11 -19.83 -4.63
CA LYS A 86 -15.12 -21.30 -4.78
C LYS A 86 -16.53 -21.84 -5.02
N GLU A 87 -17.51 -21.31 -4.29
CA GLU A 87 -18.91 -21.70 -4.39
C GLU A 87 -19.51 -21.33 -5.76
N LYS A 88 -19.34 -20.09 -6.20
CA LYS A 88 -19.74 -19.64 -7.55
C LYS A 88 -19.16 -20.51 -8.66
N ARG A 89 -17.89 -20.90 -8.54
CA ARG A 89 -17.23 -21.79 -9.50
C ARG A 89 -17.87 -23.19 -9.52
N LEU A 90 -18.19 -23.75 -8.34
CA LEU A 90 -18.86 -25.05 -8.24
C LEU A 90 -20.26 -25.01 -8.83
N GLU A 91 -21.03 -23.96 -8.58
CA GLU A 91 -22.35 -23.77 -9.17
C GLU A 91 -22.29 -23.67 -10.70
N ALA A 92 -21.33 -22.91 -11.24
CA ALA A 92 -21.12 -22.82 -12.68
C ALA A 92 -20.84 -24.20 -13.29
N LYS A 93 -19.94 -24.98 -12.67
CA LYS A 93 -19.66 -26.37 -13.11
C LYS A 93 -20.89 -27.26 -13.05
N LYS A 94 -21.71 -27.15 -12.00
CA LYS A 94 -22.97 -27.91 -11.89
C LYS A 94 -23.94 -27.55 -13.00
N LYS A 95 -24.15 -26.25 -13.26
CA LYS A 95 -25.01 -25.75 -14.34
C LYS A 95 -24.55 -26.26 -15.71
N ASP A 96 -23.25 -26.19 -15.99
CA ASP A 96 -22.68 -26.67 -17.25
C ASP A 96 -22.86 -28.18 -17.41
N SER A 97 -22.65 -28.95 -16.33
CA SER A 97 -22.87 -30.40 -16.34
C SER A 97 -24.32 -30.76 -16.63
N MET A 98 -25.28 -30.06 -16.00
CA MET A 98 -26.71 -30.27 -16.22
C MET A 98 -27.08 -29.95 -17.67
N ARG A 99 -26.60 -28.83 -18.20
CA ARG A 99 -26.84 -28.44 -19.60
C ARG A 99 -26.29 -29.46 -20.59
N LYS A 100 -25.13 -30.06 -20.32
CA LYS A 100 -24.57 -31.15 -21.16
C LYS A 100 -25.42 -32.42 -21.08
N LYS A 101 -25.89 -32.78 -19.88
CA LYS A 101 -26.76 -33.95 -19.67
C LYS A 101 -28.10 -33.83 -20.41
N GLU A 102 -28.71 -32.65 -20.41
CA GLU A 102 -29.96 -32.38 -21.15
C GLU A 102 -29.76 -32.47 -22.66
N ARG A 103 -28.63 -31.98 -23.19
CA ARG A 103 -28.30 -32.10 -24.62
C ARG A 103 -28.12 -33.55 -25.07
N SER A 104 -27.53 -34.39 -24.22
CA SER A 104 -27.29 -35.81 -24.52
C SER A 104 -28.55 -36.67 -24.46
N ARG A 105 -29.68 -36.15 -23.93
CA ARG A 105 -30.92 -36.90 -23.70
C ARG A 105 -31.97 -36.74 -24.80
N ARG A 106 -31.70 -35.97 -25.87
CA ARG A 106 -32.54 -36.03 -27.07
C ARG A 106 -32.27 -37.35 -27.78
N ASP A 107 -33.08 -38.35 -27.49
CA ASP A 107 -33.29 -39.47 -28.39
C ASP A 107 -33.82 -38.91 -29.72
N TRP A 108 -33.16 -39.31 -30.80
CA TRP A 108 -33.70 -39.21 -32.14
C TRP A 108 -34.60 -40.44 -32.33
N ASP A 109 -35.89 -40.27 -32.07
CA ASP A 109 -36.97 -41.15 -32.55
C ASP A 109 -37.91 -40.29 -33.41
#